data_AF-A0A315B3R2-F1
#
_entry.id   AF-A0A315B3R2-F1
#
_cell.length_a   1.000
_cell.length_b   1.000
_cell.length_c   1.000
_cell.angle_alpha   90.00
_cell.angle_beta   90.00
_cell.angle_gamma   90.00
#
_symmetry.space_group_name_H-M   'P 1'
#
loop_
_entity.id
_entity.type
_entity.pdbx_description
1 polymer ?
#
loop_
_entity_poly.entity_id
_entity_poly.type
_entity_poly.pdbx_seq_one_letter_code
_entity_poly.pdbx_strand_id
1 'polypeptide(L)'
;MTKESDLRQFQALAAQLATTRAQVKAHGGFMGDRDLHQCPACSLMEDVLCGGKLVTCWHLSAQPVDTGLLFKEVGAEQLACPGCGCVSLALETDIE
;
A
#
# COMPACT_ATOMS: atom_id res chain seq x y z
N MET A 1 -32.82 7.86 21.10
CA MET A 1 -31.35 7.76 21.10
C MET A 1 -30.80 9.09 20.63
N THR A 2 -29.99 9.75 21.45
CA THR A 2 -29.50 11.11 21.21
C THR A 2 -28.23 11.10 20.37
N LYS A 3 -28.02 12.12 19.54
CA LYS A 3 -26.87 12.28 18.65
C LYS A 3 -25.49 12.06 19.32
N GLU A 4 -25.38 12.29 20.63
CA GLU A 4 -24.17 12.04 21.44
C GLU A 4 -23.87 10.56 21.72
N SER A 5 -24.89 9.70 21.72
CA SER A 5 -24.72 8.25 21.78
C SER A 5 -24.06 7.75 20.50
N ASP A 6 -24.59 8.19 19.36
CA ASP A 6 -24.14 7.76 18.03
C ASP A 6 -22.73 8.29 17.73
N LEU A 7 -22.44 9.55 18.09
CA LEU A 7 -21.11 10.14 17.92
C LEU A 7 -20.03 9.35 18.69
N ARG A 8 -20.32 8.96 19.94
CA ARG A 8 -19.40 8.14 20.75
C ARG A 8 -19.19 6.75 20.12
N GLN A 9 -20.25 6.17 19.57
CA GLN A 9 -20.16 4.89 18.86
C GLN A 9 -19.31 4.99 17.58
N PHE A 10 -19.49 6.05 16.79
CA PHE A 10 -18.65 6.31 15.62
C PHE A 10 -17.18 6.52 15.99
N GLN A 11 -16.88 7.27 17.05
CA GLN A 11 -15.52 7.46 17.54
C GLN A 11 -14.87 6.13 17.96
N ALA A 12 -15.61 5.26 18.65
CA ALA A 12 -15.12 3.95 19.04
C ALA A 12 -14.83 3.06 17.82
N LEU A 13 -15.71 3.06 16.81
CA LEU A 13 -15.51 2.33 15.56
C LEU A 13 -14.31 2.87 14.76
N ALA A 14 -14.14 4.19 14.71
CA ALA A 14 -12.99 4.80 14.04
C ALA A 14 -11.66 4.41 14.71
N ALA A 15 -11.62 4.36 16.05
CA ALA A 15 -10.45 3.91 16.80
C ALA A 15 -10.13 2.42 16.54
N GLN A 16 -11.16 1.57 16.48
CA GLN A 16 -11.00 0.16 16.13
C GLN A 16 -10.48 0.00 14.70
N LEU A 17 -11.03 0.75 13.75
CA LEU A 17 -10.56 0.75 12.37
C LEU A 17 -9.09 1.17 12.28
N ALA A 18 -8.69 2.25 12.96
CA ALA A 18 -7.30 2.70 13.01
C ALA A 18 -6.36 1.62 13.55
N THR A 19 -6.77 0.94 14.63
CA THR A 19 -6.01 -0.19 15.20
C THR A 19 -5.86 -1.34 14.21
N THR A 20 -6.96 -1.76 13.57
CA THR A 20 -6.94 -2.83 12.55
C THR A 20 -6.04 -2.45 11.38
N ARG A 21 -6.11 -1.20 10.88
CA ARG A 21 -5.24 -0.72 9.80
C ARG A 21 -3.76 -0.78 10.18
N ALA A 22 -3.42 -0.41 11.41
CA ALA A 22 -2.04 -0.50 11.89
C ALA A 22 -1.53 -1.96 11.95
N GLN A 23 -2.38 -2.89 12.40
CA GLN A 23 -2.04 -4.32 12.43
C GLN A 23 -1.84 -4.89 11.02
N VAL A 24 -2.73 -4.56 10.08
CA VAL A 24 -2.60 -4.99 8.68
C VAL A 24 -1.28 -4.48 8.08
N LYS A 25 -0.94 -3.20 8.28
CA LYS A 25 0.35 -2.64 7.84
C LYS A 25 1.55 -3.37 8.45
N ALA A 26 1.51 -3.68 9.75
CA ALA A 26 2.58 -4.41 10.43
C ALA A 26 2.80 -5.83 9.87
N HIS A 27 1.76 -6.43 9.27
CA HIS A 27 1.82 -7.72 8.58
C HIS A 27 2.09 -7.61 7.07
N GLY A 28 2.44 -6.41 6.56
CA GLY A 28 2.70 -6.19 5.14
C GLY A 28 1.43 -6.18 4.27
N GLY A 29 0.26 -6.00 4.88
CA GLY A 29 -0.99 -5.86 4.15
C GLY A 29 -1.12 -4.46 3.54
N PHE A 30 -1.65 -4.42 2.32
CA PHE A 30 -1.91 -3.17 1.61
C PHE A 30 -3.24 -2.58 2.07
N MET A 31 -3.25 -1.30 2.43
CA MET A 31 -4.45 -0.63 2.96
C MET A 31 -5.21 0.18 1.91
N GLY A 32 -4.76 0.18 0.64
CA GLY A 32 -5.32 1.03 -0.41
C GLY A 32 -5.24 2.51 -0.07
N ASP A 33 -4.24 2.91 0.73
CA ASP A 33 -3.97 4.28 1.13
C ASP A 33 -3.09 5.05 0.14
N ARG A 34 -2.65 4.38 -0.92
CA ARG A 34 -2.04 4.93 -2.14
C ARG A 34 -2.26 3.96 -3.29
N ASP A 35 -1.92 4.37 -4.51
CA ASP A 35 -1.89 3.48 -5.67
C ASP A 35 -0.71 2.50 -5.60
N LEU A 36 -0.84 1.39 -6.33
CA LEU A 36 0.23 0.42 -6.50
C LEU A 36 1.35 1.02 -7.32
N HIS A 37 2.57 0.89 -6.82
CA HIS A 37 3.71 1.57 -7.42
C HIS A 37 4.44 0.69 -8.42
N GLN A 38 4.88 1.28 -9.53
CA GLN A 38 5.79 0.66 -10.48
C GLN A 38 7.06 1.50 -10.58
N CYS A 39 8.22 0.86 -10.38
CA CYS A 39 9.51 1.51 -10.55
C CYS A 39 9.74 1.84 -12.03
N PRO A 40 9.96 3.12 -12.38
CA PRO A 40 10.19 3.51 -13.78
C PRO A 40 11.56 3.07 -14.32
N ALA A 41 12.50 2.69 -13.45
CA ALA A 41 13.87 2.35 -13.85
C ALA A 41 14.09 0.86 -14.11
N CYS A 42 13.49 -0.03 -13.30
CA CYS A 42 13.71 -1.47 -13.41
C CYS A 42 12.42 -2.29 -13.57
N SER A 43 11.26 -1.63 -13.61
CA SER A 43 9.95 -2.29 -13.80
C SER A 43 9.55 -3.26 -12.68
N LEU A 44 10.13 -3.11 -11.48
CA LEU A 44 9.58 -3.74 -10.27
C LEU A 44 8.23 -3.08 -10.02
N MET A 45 7.18 -3.86 -9.81
CA MET A 45 5.86 -3.32 -9.51
C MET A 45 5.27 -3.98 -8.27
N GLU A 46 4.40 -3.25 -7.60
CA GLU A 46 3.52 -3.77 -6.56
C GLU A 46 2.26 -4.38 -7.18
N ASP A 47 1.75 -5.42 -6.52
CA ASP A 47 0.48 -6.06 -6.84
C ASP A 47 -0.17 -6.56 -5.55
N VAL A 48 -1.46 -6.93 -5.60
CA VAL A 48 -2.22 -7.42 -4.45
C VAL A 48 -2.85 -8.75 -4.78
N LEU A 49 -2.45 -9.80 -4.04
CA LEU A 49 -3.07 -11.11 -4.17
C LEU A 49 -4.52 -11.09 -3.65
N CYS A 50 -5.32 -12.11 -4.02
CA CYS A 50 -6.74 -12.26 -3.64
C CYS A 50 -7.04 -12.26 -2.11
N GLY A 51 -6.04 -12.15 -1.23
CA GLY A 51 -6.18 -11.98 0.22
C GLY A 51 -5.75 -10.62 0.76
N GLY A 52 -5.51 -9.62 -0.10
CA GLY A 52 -5.06 -8.28 0.33
C GLY A 52 -3.56 -8.19 0.69
N LYS A 53 -2.79 -9.24 0.40
CA LYS A 53 -1.34 -9.26 0.62
C LYS A 53 -0.66 -8.45 -0.47
N LEU A 54 0.10 -7.43 -0.07
CA LEU A 54 0.99 -6.70 -0.96
C LEU A 54 2.15 -7.62 -1.36
N VAL A 55 2.41 -7.69 -2.66
CA VAL A 55 3.55 -8.42 -3.22
C VAL A 55 4.28 -7.50 -4.20
N THR A 56 5.51 -7.86 -4.54
CA THR A 56 6.24 -7.19 -5.62
C THR A 56 6.69 -8.20 -6.66
N CYS A 57 6.53 -7.87 -7.93
CA CYS A 57 6.93 -8.73 -9.04
C CYS A 57 7.56 -7.91 -10.17
N TRP A 58 8.26 -8.58 -11.08
CA TRP A 58 8.77 -7.94 -12.29
C TRP A 58 7.68 -7.93 -13.35
N HIS A 59 7.26 -6.73 -13.79
CA HIS A 59 6.12 -6.52 -14.69
C HIS A 59 6.16 -7.38 -15.97
N LEU A 60 7.36 -7.61 -16.52
CA LEU A 60 7.56 -8.35 -17.78
C LEU A 60 7.88 -9.84 -17.57
N SER A 61 7.73 -10.37 -16.35
CA SER A 61 7.93 -11.80 -16.12
C SER A 61 6.75 -12.60 -16.65
N ALA A 62 7.02 -13.63 -17.45
CA ALA A 62 6.01 -14.57 -17.92
C ALA A 62 5.33 -15.35 -16.77
N GLN A 63 6.03 -15.46 -15.63
CA GLN A 63 5.51 -16.00 -14.38
C GLN A 63 5.88 -15.01 -13.27
N PRO A 64 5.04 -14.01 -12.98
CA PRO A 64 5.30 -13.07 -11.91
C PRO A 64 5.30 -13.83 -10.58
N VAL A 65 6.43 -13.78 -9.89
CA VAL A 65 6.63 -14.36 -8.55
C VAL A 65 6.84 -13.22 -7.58
N ASP A 66 6.23 -13.32 -6.40
CA ASP A 66 6.48 -12.41 -5.29
C ASP A 66 7.97 -12.44 -4.95
N THR A 67 8.67 -11.34 -5.17
CA THR A 67 10.09 -11.20 -4.89
C THR A 67 10.36 -11.02 -3.39
N GLY A 68 9.32 -10.73 -2.60
CA GLY A 68 9.44 -10.40 -1.18
C GLY A 68 10.09 -9.05 -0.90
N LEU A 69 10.39 -8.26 -1.94
CA LEU A 69 10.91 -6.90 -1.80
C LEU A 69 9.77 -5.92 -1.50
N LEU A 70 10.07 -4.82 -0.83
CA LEU A 70 9.10 -3.77 -0.50
C LEU A 70 9.67 -2.39 -0.81
N PHE A 71 8.87 -1.55 -1.48
CA PHE A 71 9.20 -0.15 -1.65
C PHE A 71 9.24 0.56 -0.31
N LYS A 72 10.21 1.46 -0.14
CA LYS A 72 10.41 2.20 1.10
C LYS A 72 10.01 3.65 0.91
N GLU A 73 9.15 4.15 1.77
CA GLU A 73 8.87 5.59 1.85
C GLU A 73 10.12 6.33 2.31
N VAL A 74 10.57 7.30 1.51
CA VAL A 74 11.77 8.11 1.78
C VAL A 74 11.49 9.61 1.79
N GLY A 75 10.24 10.00 1.55
CA GLY A 75 9.77 11.38 1.59
C GLY A 75 8.25 11.43 1.40
N ALA A 76 7.68 12.64 1.40
CA ALA A 76 6.28 12.82 1.04
C ALA A 76 6.06 12.28 -0.39
N GLU A 77 5.22 11.25 -0.51
CA GLU A 77 4.86 10.60 -1.78
C GLU A 77 6.04 10.03 -2.56
N GLN A 78 7.19 9.79 -1.91
CA GLN A 78 8.39 9.26 -2.58
C GLN A 78 8.71 7.86 -2.11
N LEU A 79 8.90 6.97 -3.07
CA LEU A 79 9.25 5.57 -2.85
C LEU A 79 10.62 5.25 -3.43
N ALA A 80 11.47 4.66 -2.61
CA ALA A 80 12.73 4.08 -3.03
C ALA A 80 12.51 2.63 -3.48
N CYS A 81 12.93 2.33 -4.70
CA CYS A 81 12.88 0.99 -5.26
C CYS A 81 13.87 0.06 -4.54
N PRO A 82 13.43 -1.09 -4.01
CA PRO A 82 14.32 -2.04 -3.35
C PRO A 82 15.21 -2.80 -4.33
N GLY A 83 14.85 -2.85 -5.63
CA GLY A 83 15.61 -3.56 -6.66
C GLY A 83 16.76 -2.75 -7.26
N CYS A 84 16.57 -1.45 -7.51
CA CYS A 84 17.57 -0.61 -8.19
C CYS A 84 17.96 0.67 -7.45
N GLY A 85 17.30 1.00 -6.33
CA GLY A 85 17.54 2.23 -5.57
C GLY A 85 16.97 3.51 -6.17
N CYS A 86 16.32 3.45 -7.34
CA CYS A 86 15.63 4.59 -7.93
C CYS A 86 14.56 5.14 -6.96
N VAL A 87 14.56 6.45 -6.74
CA VAL A 87 13.52 7.16 -5.99
C VAL A 87 12.57 7.79 -6.99
N SER A 88 11.27 7.53 -6.85
CA SER A 88 10.23 8.08 -7.71
C SER A 88 8.99 8.41 -6.90
N LEU A 89 8.17 9.32 -7.42
CA LEU A 89 6.87 9.63 -6.83
C LEU A 89 5.95 8.39 -6.92
N ALA A 90 5.22 8.11 -5.85
CA ALA A 90 4.06 7.25 -5.86
C ALA A 90 2.94 8.04 -6.54
N LEU A 91 2.90 7.99 -7.89
CA LEU A 91 1.90 8.72 -8.66
C LEU A 91 0.50 8.19 -8.34
N GLU A 92 -0.46 9.08 -8.14
CA GLU A 92 -1.86 8.79 -8.42
C GLU A 92 -1.96 8.55 -9.93
N THR A 93 -2.39 7.36 -10.33
CA THR A 93 -2.73 7.12 -11.74
C THR A 93 -4.07 7.80 -12.01
N ASP A 94 -4.02 9.08 -12.37
CA ASP A 94 -5.13 9.73 -13.06
C ASP A 94 -5.36 8.99 -14.38
N ILE A 95 -6.39 8.16 -14.40
CA ILE A 95 -6.92 7.55 -15.62
C ILE A 95 -7.69 8.67 -16.35
N GLU A 96 -7.11 9.21 -17.43
CA GLU A 96 -7.86 9.93 -18.47
C GLU A 96 -8.82 9.01 -19.23
#